data_AF-A0A3D4MGT1-F1
#
_entry.id   AF-A0A3D4MGT1-F1
#
_cell.length_a   1.000
_cell.length_b   1.000
_cell.length_c   1.000
_cell.angle_alpha   90.00
_cell.angle_beta   90.00
_cell.angle_gamma   90.00
#
_symmetry.space_group_name_H-M   'P 1'
#
loop_
_entity.id
_entity.type
_entity.pdbx_description
1 polymer ?
#
loop_
_entity_poly.entity_id
_entity_poly.type
_entity_poly.pdbx_seq_one_letter_code
_entity_poly.pdbx_strand_id
1 'polypeptide(L)'
;MSDIIAVTADDLVPLEDFAASHPLRIDLVYAQGNHRDNMFGGAIYRADARMLCHRKFLPIILDAALLCHAQSGLSFELKDCLRTVEAQEMMRETAIVKANPHWLEEPNRLLSPPGKGGHPRGMAIDIILLDANGDEVDMGTRFDYLTPDPARNPAARSFRDLPADVLARRQLLEDCMMQAA
;
A
#
# COMPACT_ATOMS: atom_id res chain seq x y z
N MET A 1 2.31 -17.48 -26.44
CA MET A 1 1.67 -17.26 -25.14
C MET A 1 2.80 -17.31 -24.14
N SER A 2 3.15 -16.20 -23.48
CA SER A 2 4.14 -16.24 -22.41
C SER A 2 3.53 -17.07 -21.28
N ASP A 3 4.22 -18.12 -20.85
CA ASP A 3 3.79 -18.89 -19.69
C ASP A 3 3.63 -17.93 -18.51
N ILE A 4 2.43 -17.94 -17.91
CA ILE A 4 2.18 -17.20 -16.67
C ILE A 4 3.02 -17.89 -15.60
N ILE A 5 4.12 -17.27 -15.21
CA ILE A 5 4.94 -17.76 -14.10
C ILE A 5 4.11 -17.58 -12.84
N ALA A 6 3.68 -18.70 -12.24
CA ALA A 6 2.98 -18.69 -10.97
C ALA A 6 3.93 -18.23 -9.86
N VAL A 7 3.47 -17.33 -8.99
CA VAL A 7 4.21 -16.95 -7.78
C VAL A 7 4.09 -18.10 -6.79
N THR A 8 5.23 -18.58 -6.30
CA THR A 8 5.29 -19.67 -5.32
C THR A 8 5.70 -19.15 -3.94
N ALA A 9 5.59 -19.99 -2.90
CA ALA A 9 6.05 -19.63 -1.57
C ALA A 9 7.56 -19.30 -1.54
N ASP A 10 8.36 -19.97 -2.38
CA ASP A 10 9.81 -19.75 -2.49
C ASP A 10 10.16 -18.39 -3.14
N ASP A 11 9.19 -17.75 -3.81
CA ASP A 11 9.36 -16.42 -4.38
C ASP A 11 9.05 -15.30 -3.39
N LEU A 12 8.46 -15.63 -2.23
CA LEU A 12 7.97 -14.68 -1.26
C LEU A 12 8.91 -14.59 -0.05
N VAL A 13 9.18 -13.37 0.36
CA VAL A 13 10.01 -13.06 1.52
C VAL A 13 9.26 -12.11 2.44
N PRO A 14 9.39 -12.27 3.75
CA PRO A 14 8.69 -11.42 4.70
C PRO A 14 9.45 -10.11 4.96
N LEU A 15 8.73 -8.99 4.89
CA LEU A 15 9.31 -7.65 5.02
C LEU A 15 9.69 -7.30 6.46
N GLU A 16 9.11 -7.97 7.48
CA GLU A 16 9.51 -7.71 8.88
C GLU A 16 10.98 -8.05 9.14
N ASP A 17 11.58 -8.97 8.36
CA ASP A 17 12.98 -9.38 8.52
C ASP A 17 13.97 -8.24 8.20
N PHE A 18 13.50 -7.16 7.57
CA PHE A 18 14.32 -6.02 7.13
C PHE A 18 14.08 -4.73 7.93
N ALA A 19 13.05 -4.70 8.80
CA ALA A 19 12.67 -3.50 9.56
C ALA A 19 13.72 -3.03 10.57
N ALA A 20 14.60 -3.93 11.03
CA ALA A 20 15.68 -3.57 11.94
C ALA A 20 16.92 -2.97 11.24
N SER A 21 17.05 -3.16 9.92
CA SER A 21 18.24 -2.78 9.15
C SER A 21 17.99 -1.67 8.12
N HIS A 22 16.73 -1.29 7.92
CA HIS A 22 16.31 -0.29 6.94
C HIS A 22 15.36 0.72 7.60
N PRO A 23 15.24 1.95 7.06
CA PRO A 23 14.36 2.99 7.60
C PRO A 23 12.89 2.70 7.22
N LEU A 24 12.39 1.55 7.67
CA LEU A 24 11.03 1.09 7.44
C LEU A 24 10.44 0.42 8.69
N ARG A 25 9.13 0.53 8.83
CA ARG A 25 8.31 -0.16 9.82
C ARG A 25 7.20 -0.94 9.13
N ILE A 26 6.77 -2.04 9.74
CA ILE A 26 5.62 -2.83 9.28
C ILE A 26 4.39 -2.50 10.12
N ASP A 27 3.29 -2.19 9.45
CA ASP A 27 1.96 -2.07 10.03
C ASP A 27 0.96 -2.86 9.17
N LEU A 28 0.76 -4.14 9.48
CA LEU A 28 -0.08 -5.04 8.69
C LEU A 28 -1.57 -4.77 8.96
N VAL A 29 -2.09 -3.69 8.37
CA VAL A 29 -3.40 -3.08 8.66
C VAL A 29 -4.53 -4.11 8.67
N TYR A 30 -4.60 -4.94 7.64
CA TYR A 30 -5.75 -5.82 7.43
C TYR A 30 -5.71 -7.12 8.25
N ALA A 31 -4.65 -7.37 9.02
CA ALA A 31 -4.61 -8.49 9.97
C ALA A 31 -5.41 -8.22 11.25
N GLN A 32 -5.70 -6.96 11.56
CA GLN A 32 -6.42 -6.56 12.76
C GLN A 32 -7.73 -5.86 12.39
N GLY A 33 -8.85 -6.41 12.87
CA GLY A 33 -10.17 -5.90 12.50
C GLY A 33 -10.59 -4.59 13.16
N ASN A 34 -9.94 -4.22 14.25
CA ASN A 34 -10.11 -2.97 14.96
C ASN A 34 -8.96 -1.98 14.71
N HIS A 35 -8.09 -2.26 13.73
CA HIS A 35 -7.01 -1.35 13.36
C HIS A 35 -7.59 -0.01 12.88
N ARG A 36 -7.01 1.10 13.33
CA ARG A 36 -7.53 2.45 13.02
C ARG A 36 -7.63 2.73 11.52
N ASP A 37 -6.72 2.12 10.75
CA ASP A 37 -6.60 2.29 9.30
C ASP A 37 -7.30 1.19 8.49
N ASN A 38 -7.87 0.18 9.15
CA ASN A 38 -8.65 -0.84 8.45
C ASN A 38 -10.09 -0.35 8.27
N MET A 39 -10.38 0.25 7.12
CA MET A 39 -11.73 0.73 6.79
C MET A 39 -12.74 -0.39 6.48
N PHE A 40 -12.26 -1.59 6.15
CA PHE A 40 -13.10 -2.69 5.69
C PHE A 40 -13.86 -3.39 6.83
N GLY A 41 -13.36 -3.26 8.06
CA GLY A 41 -13.97 -3.81 9.26
C GLY A 41 -13.73 -5.31 9.39
N GLY A 42 -13.34 -5.74 10.60
CA GLY A 42 -12.94 -7.13 10.83
C GLY A 42 -11.56 -7.45 10.23
N ALA A 43 -10.95 -8.53 10.72
CA ALA A 43 -9.66 -8.98 10.20
C ALA A 43 -9.88 -9.64 8.83
N ILE A 44 -9.22 -9.14 7.79
CA ILE A 44 -9.24 -9.72 6.45
C ILE A 44 -8.15 -10.80 6.34
N TYR A 45 -6.98 -10.54 6.93
CA TYR A 45 -5.91 -11.54 6.98
C TYR A 45 -6.05 -12.45 8.19
N ARG A 46 -5.39 -13.61 8.09
CA ARG A 46 -5.21 -14.52 9.21
C ARG A 46 -4.41 -13.85 10.32
N ALA A 47 -4.65 -14.29 11.56
CA ALA A 47 -3.95 -13.76 12.73
C ALA A 47 -2.43 -13.98 12.71
N ASP A 48 -1.96 -15.00 11.98
CA ASP A 48 -0.55 -15.33 11.80
C ASP A 48 0.04 -14.80 10.48
N ALA A 49 -0.67 -13.91 9.78
CA ALA A 49 -0.19 -13.34 8.54
C ALA A 49 1.06 -12.48 8.76
N ARG A 50 1.93 -12.50 7.75
CA ARG A 50 3.11 -11.63 7.63
C ARG A 50 2.99 -10.78 6.38
N MET A 51 3.64 -9.64 6.34
CA MET A 51 3.75 -8.82 5.15
C MET A 51 4.76 -9.44 4.19
N LEU A 52 4.28 -10.20 3.21
CA LEU A 52 5.11 -10.86 2.21
C LEU A 52 5.24 -10.00 0.96
N CYS A 53 6.44 -9.92 0.39
CA CYS A 53 6.68 -9.38 -0.94
C CYS A 53 7.40 -10.40 -1.82
N HIS A 54 7.34 -10.24 -3.13
CA HIS A 54 8.15 -11.04 -4.04
C HIS A 54 9.63 -10.66 -3.87
N ARG A 55 10.52 -11.65 -3.77
CA ARG A 55 11.98 -11.47 -3.67
C ARG A 55 12.62 -10.58 -4.75
N LYS A 56 12.00 -10.47 -5.93
CA LYS A 56 12.46 -9.57 -7.01
C LYS A 56 12.05 -8.11 -6.79
N PHE A 57 10.99 -7.88 -6.01
CA PHE A 57 10.51 -6.56 -5.64
C PHE A 57 11.17 -6.03 -4.36
N LEU A 58 11.65 -6.94 -3.50
CA LEU A 58 12.33 -6.58 -2.25
C LEU A 58 13.42 -5.50 -2.42
N PRO A 59 14.39 -5.61 -3.35
CA PRO A 59 15.43 -4.59 -3.47
C PRO A 59 14.87 -3.20 -3.74
N ILE A 60 13.82 -3.10 -4.56
CA ILE A 60 13.16 -1.83 -4.91
C ILE A 60 12.58 -1.17 -3.65
N ILE A 61 11.91 -1.95 -2.79
CA ILE A 61 11.33 -1.44 -1.54
C ILE A 61 12.45 -0.93 -0.60
N LEU A 62 13.52 -1.72 -0.42
CA LEU A 62 14.61 -1.39 0.50
C LEU A 62 15.40 -0.17 0.02
N ASP A 63 15.74 -0.12 -1.27
CA ASP A 63 16.48 0.99 -1.87
C ASP A 63 15.64 2.28 -1.86
N ALA A 64 14.34 2.22 -2.16
CA ALA A 64 13.46 3.37 -2.08
C ALA A 64 13.34 3.92 -0.65
N ALA A 65 13.26 3.04 0.37
CA ALA A 65 13.24 3.47 1.77
C ALA A 65 14.55 4.17 2.16
N LEU A 66 15.70 3.62 1.76
CA LEU A 66 17.02 4.23 1.99
C LEU A 66 17.16 5.59 1.29
N LEU A 67 16.73 5.67 0.02
CA LEU A 67 16.73 6.92 -0.75
C LEU A 67 15.86 8.00 -0.08
N CYS A 68 14.62 7.65 0.30
CA CYS A 68 13.71 8.57 0.97
C CYS A 68 14.32 9.09 2.28
N HIS A 69 14.86 8.19 3.09
CA HIS A 69 15.48 8.56 4.36
C HIS A 69 16.71 9.44 4.17
N ALA A 70 17.59 9.12 3.23
CA ALA A 70 18.78 9.93 2.95
C ALA A 70 18.44 11.34 2.46
N GLN A 71 17.35 11.50 1.69
CA GLN A 71 16.96 12.78 1.11
C GLN A 71 16.17 13.68 2.07
N SER A 72 15.43 13.10 3.02
CA SER A 72 14.42 13.84 3.81
C SER A 72 14.45 13.58 5.31
N GLY A 73 15.12 12.52 5.76
CA GLY A 73 15.03 12.00 7.13
C GLY A 73 13.73 11.24 7.43
N LEU A 74 12.79 11.13 6.48
CA LEU A 74 11.54 10.38 6.65
C LEU A 74 11.77 8.88 6.50
N SER A 75 10.97 8.08 7.21
CA SER A 75 10.99 6.61 7.12
C SER A 75 9.70 6.09 6.49
N PHE A 76 9.73 4.88 5.94
CA PHE A 76 8.53 4.22 5.43
C PHE A 76 7.76 3.52 6.56
N GLU A 77 6.43 3.55 6.50
CA GLU A 77 5.61 2.55 7.17
C GLU A 77 4.80 1.81 6.11
N LEU A 78 5.04 0.50 6.03
CA LEU A 78 4.45 -0.39 5.04
C LEU A 78 3.11 -0.87 5.56
N LYS A 79 2.05 -0.73 4.75
CA LYS A 79 0.66 -0.98 5.15
C LYS A 79 0.05 -2.25 4.53
N ASP A 80 0.41 -2.57 3.29
CA ASP A 80 0.00 -3.79 2.58
C ASP A 80 1.01 -4.16 1.46
N CYS A 81 1.18 -5.45 1.16
CA CYS A 81 2.00 -5.93 0.04
C CYS A 81 1.33 -7.11 -0.68
N LEU A 82 1.65 -8.36 -0.36
CA LEU A 82 0.92 -9.51 -0.90
C LEU A 82 -0.52 -9.55 -0.35
N ARG A 83 -1.49 -9.22 -1.21
CA ARG A 83 -2.92 -9.43 -0.95
C ARG A 83 -3.45 -10.56 -1.79
N THR A 84 -3.88 -11.65 -1.14
CA THR A 84 -4.41 -12.83 -1.85
C THR A 84 -5.73 -12.54 -2.55
N VAL A 85 -6.12 -13.42 -3.48
CA VAL A 85 -7.39 -13.32 -4.21
C VAL A 85 -8.57 -13.35 -3.24
N GLU A 86 -8.51 -14.22 -2.24
CA GLU A 86 -9.53 -14.39 -1.21
C GLU A 86 -9.64 -13.15 -0.34
N ALA A 87 -8.50 -12.55 0.05
CA ALA A 87 -8.50 -11.32 0.82
C ALA A 87 -9.09 -10.14 0.04
N GLN A 88 -8.75 -10.01 -1.25
CA GLN A 88 -9.37 -9.00 -2.11
C GLN A 88 -10.89 -9.20 -2.22
N GLU A 89 -11.35 -10.44 -2.32
CA GLU A 89 -12.79 -10.74 -2.36
C GLU A 89 -13.48 -10.44 -1.02
N MET A 90 -12.85 -10.78 0.11
CA MET A 90 -13.37 -10.42 1.44
C MET A 90 -13.53 -8.91 1.60
N MET A 91 -12.56 -8.10 1.13
CA MET A 91 -12.69 -6.63 1.12
C MET A 91 -13.91 -6.16 0.32
N ARG A 92 -14.15 -6.75 -0.86
CA ARG A 92 -15.30 -6.39 -1.72
C ARG A 92 -16.64 -6.69 -1.07
N GLU A 93 -16.70 -7.73 -0.24
CA GLU A 93 -17.92 -8.16 0.44
C GLU A 93 -18.26 -7.35 1.69
N THR A 94 -17.38 -6.44 2.11
CA THR A 94 -17.60 -5.62 3.31
C THR A 94 -18.71 -4.58 3.13
N ALA A 95 -19.31 -4.17 4.25
CA ALA A 95 -20.44 -3.24 4.25
C ALA A 95 -20.08 -1.89 3.61
N ILE A 96 -18.86 -1.39 3.84
CA ILE A 96 -18.41 -0.11 3.29
C ILE A 96 -18.27 -0.16 1.77
N VAL A 97 -17.76 -1.26 1.21
CA VAL A 97 -17.64 -1.41 -0.25
C VAL A 97 -19.01 -1.62 -0.89
N LYS A 98 -19.87 -2.43 -0.28
CA LYS A 98 -21.26 -2.61 -0.73
C LYS A 98 -22.07 -1.31 -0.73
N ALA A 99 -21.79 -0.41 0.21
CA ALA A 99 -22.39 0.92 0.26
C ALA A 99 -21.82 1.89 -0.80
N ASN A 100 -20.69 1.56 -1.42
CA ASN A 100 -19.99 2.39 -2.40
C ASN A 100 -19.65 1.58 -3.68
N PRO A 101 -20.66 1.10 -4.43
CA PRO A 101 -20.44 0.21 -5.58
C PRO A 101 -19.57 0.82 -6.68
N HIS A 102 -19.58 2.16 -6.81
CA HIS A 102 -18.77 2.90 -7.78
C HIS A 102 -17.26 2.69 -7.58
N TRP A 103 -16.79 2.29 -6.39
CA TRP A 103 -15.38 1.94 -6.17
C TRP A 103 -14.91 0.75 -7.00
N LEU A 104 -15.83 -0.07 -7.53
CA LEU A 104 -15.56 -1.26 -8.32
C LEU A 104 -15.72 -1.05 -9.83
N GLU A 105 -16.17 0.13 -10.26
CA GLU A 105 -16.61 0.41 -11.63
C GLU A 105 -15.62 1.26 -12.41
N GLU A 106 -15.39 0.91 -13.68
CA GLU A 106 -14.59 1.72 -14.62
C GLU A 106 -15.37 2.98 -15.05
N PRO A 107 -14.71 4.08 -15.45
CA PRO A 107 -13.25 4.23 -15.64
C PRO A 107 -12.48 4.66 -14.38
N ASN A 108 -13.17 4.97 -13.28
CA ASN A 108 -12.59 5.56 -12.07
C ASN A 108 -12.50 4.55 -10.92
N ARG A 109 -12.30 3.27 -11.24
CA ARG A 109 -12.27 2.18 -10.26
C ARG A 109 -11.19 2.43 -9.22
N LEU A 110 -11.53 2.29 -7.95
CA LEU A 110 -10.61 2.50 -6.82
C LEU A 110 -10.14 1.18 -6.18
N LEU A 111 -10.93 0.11 -6.29
CA LEU A 111 -10.56 -1.23 -5.80
C LEU A 111 -10.42 -2.21 -6.96
N SER A 112 -9.28 -2.89 -7.04
CA SER A 112 -8.99 -3.85 -8.11
C SER A 112 -9.84 -5.13 -7.95
N PRO A 113 -10.25 -5.78 -9.06
CA PRO A 113 -10.85 -7.11 -9.01
C PRO A 113 -9.87 -8.15 -8.44
N PRO A 114 -10.37 -9.23 -7.80
CA PRO A 114 -9.52 -10.30 -7.30
C PRO A 114 -8.56 -10.86 -8.37
N GLY A 115 -7.29 -11.04 -8.00
CA GLY A 115 -6.23 -11.53 -8.89
C GLY A 115 -5.68 -10.50 -9.89
N LYS A 116 -6.23 -9.28 -9.93
CA LYS A 116 -5.72 -8.16 -10.74
C LYS A 116 -4.79 -7.25 -9.91
N GLY A 117 -3.98 -6.45 -10.60
CA GLY A 117 -3.00 -5.55 -9.97
C GLY A 117 -1.72 -6.24 -9.48
N GLY A 118 -0.85 -5.50 -8.79
CA GLY A 118 0.44 -6.01 -8.31
C GLY A 118 0.37 -6.79 -7.00
N HIS A 119 -0.58 -6.48 -6.11
CA HIS A 119 -0.68 -7.12 -4.79
C HIS A 119 -0.81 -8.65 -4.84
N PRO A 120 -1.65 -9.26 -5.71
CA PRO A 120 -1.75 -10.73 -5.78
C PRO A 120 -0.46 -11.44 -6.23
N ARG A 121 0.54 -10.67 -6.68
CA ARG A 121 1.85 -11.16 -7.12
C ARG A 121 2.96 -10.81 -6.13
N GLY A 122 2.66 -10.13 -5.02
CA GLY A 122 3.67 -9.57 -4.11
C GLY A 122 4.54 -8.48 -4.77
N MET A 123 4.03 -7.83 -5.82
CA MET A 123 4.75 -6.84 -6.64
C MET A 123 4.12 -5.43 -6.51
N ALA A 124 3.38 -5.19 -5.43
CA ALA A 124 2.88 -3.86 -5.05
C ALA A 124 3.07 -3.68 -3.55
N ILE A 125 3.22 -2.43 -3.11
CA ILE A 125 3.42 -2.05 -1.72
C ILE A 125 2.63 -0.78 -1.47
N ASP A 126 1.90 -0.74 -0.36
CA ASP A 126 1.28 0.48 0.13
C ASP A 126 2.14 1.07 1.24
N ILE A 127 2.44 2.36 1.12
CA ILE A 127 3.41 3.06 1.96
C ILE A 127 2.79 4.35 2.46
N ILE A 128 3.02 4.64 3.74
CA ILE A 128 2.96 6.01 4.26
C ILE A 128 4.36 6.44 4.73
N LEU A 129 4.53 7.73 4.98
CA LEU A 129 5.78 8.30 5.46
C LEU A 129 5.65 8.67 6.95
N LEU A 130 6.71 8.39 7.69
CA LEU A 130 6.86 8.75 9.11
C LEU A 130 7.96 9.79 9.29
N ASP A 131 7.77 10.70 10.24
CA ASP A 131 8.81 11.62 10.69
C ASP A 131 9.80 10.95 11.67
N ALA A 132 10.74 11.73 12.20
CA ALA A 132 11.77 11.24 13.14
C ALA A 132 11.21 10.80 14.50
N ASN A 133 9.98 11.22 14.86
CA ASN A 133 9.29 10.79 16.07
C ASN A 133 8.47 9.51 15.84
N GLY A 134 8.33 9.08 14.58
CA GLY A 134 7.48 7.96 14.19
C GLY A 134 6.02 8.36 13.94
N ASP A 135 5.74 9.66 13.81
CA ASP A 135 4.40 10.16 13.50
C ASP A 135 4.17 10.20 11.99
N GLU A 136 2.94 9.89 11.56
CA GLU A 136 2.57 9.97 10.14
C GLU A 136 2.64 11.41 9.65
N VAL A 137 3.38 11.65 8.57
CA VAL A 137 3.39 12.98 7.95
C VAL A 137 2.17 13.18 7.07
N ASP A 138 1.69 14.42 6.99
CA ASP A 138 0.53 14.75 6.18
C ASP A 138 0.81 14.55 4.68
N MET A 139 0.09 13.59 4.10
CA MET A 139 0.06 13.27 2.68
C MET A 139 -1.22 13.76 2.00
N GLY A 140 -2.04 14.58 2.66
CA GLY A 140 -3.29 15.17 2.17
C GLY A 140 -4.52 14.27 2.30
N THR A 141 -4.32 12.96 2.44
CA THR A 141 -5.35 11.98 2.75
C THR A 141 -4.75 10.87 3.60
N ARG A 142 -5.56 10.23 4.43
CA ARG A 142 -5.17 9.02 5.17
C ARG A 142 -4.92 7.84 4.22
N PHE A 143 -4.23 6.81 4.72
CA PHE A 143 -4.19 5.49 4.08
C PHE A 143 -5.60 5.00 3.76
N ASP A 144 -5.75 4.33 2.61
CA ASP A 144 -7.03 3.79 2.13
C ASP A 144 -8.15 4.84 1.99
N TYR A 145 -7.81 6.11 1.75
CA TYR A 145 -8.83 7.08 1.38
C TYR A 145 -9.41 6.75 0.00
N LEU A 146 -10.60 6.15 0.01
CA LEU A 146 -11.43 5.95 -1.18
C LEU A 146 -12.51 7.03 -1.23
N THR A 147 -12.49 7.85 -2.28
CA THR A 147 -13.41 9.00 -2.34
C THR A 147 -14.87 8.54 -2.43
N PRO A 148 -15.78 9.11 -1.62
CA PRO A 148 -17.22 8.93 -1.81
C PRO A 148 -17.74 9.73 -3.01
N ASP A 149 -16.99 10.73 -3.48
CA ASP A 149 -17.34 11.58 -4.62
C ASP A 149 -16.53 11.21 -5.87
N PRO A 150 -17.12 10.56 -6.88
CA PRO A 150 -16.44 10.20 -8.13
C PRO A 150 -15.87 11.39 -8.92
N ALA A 151 -16.38 12.60 -8.69
CA ALA A 151 -15.91 13.81 -9.36
C ALA A 151 -14.65 14.40 -8.73
N ARG A 152 -14.32 14.04 -7.48
CA ARG A 152 -13.18 14.59 -6.75
C ARG A 152 -12.44 13.52 -5.96
N ASN A 153 -11.25 13.17 -6.43
CA ASN A 153 -10.40 12.19 -5.76
C ASN A 153 -9.08 12.83 -5.24
N PRO A 154 -9.05 13.32 -3.99
CA PRO A 154 -7.84 13.90 -3.40
C PRO A 154 -6.71 12.88 -3.17
N ALA A 155 -6.99 11.58 -3.17
CA ALA A 155 -5.96 10.54 -3.08
C ALA A 155 -5.32 10.20 -4.44
N ALA A 156 -5.88 10.67 -5.56
CA ALA A 156 -5.29 10.42 -6.87
C ALA A 156 -3.91 11.07 -7.00
N ARG A 157 -2.95 10.34 -7.60
CA ARG A 157 -1.58 10.86 -7.86
C ARG A 157 -1.56 12.16 -8.65
N SER A 158 -2.53 12.34 -9.55
CA SER A 158 -2.66 13.53 -10.40
C SER A 158 -3.39 14.71 -9.73
N PHE A 159 -3.94 14.54 -8.53
CA PHE A 159 -4.66 15.62 -7.84
C PHE A 159 -3.69 16.65 -7.28
N ARG A 160 -3.86 17.92 -7.68
CA ARG A 160 -2.93 19.03 -7.35
C ARG A 160 -3.51 20.11 -6.44
N ASP A 161 -4.79 20.04 -6.09
CA ASP A 161 -5.45 21.00 -5.18
C ASP A 161 -5.16 20.65 -3.71
N LEU A 162 -3.87 20.68 -3.36
CA LEU A 162 -3.32 20.36 -2.04
C LEU A 162 -2.23 21.37 -1.65
N PRO A 163 -1.92 21.50 -0.35
CA PRO A 163 -0.78 22.30 0.11
C PRO A 163 0.54 21.91 -0.58
N ALA A 164 1.41 22.89 -0.80
CA ALA A 164 2.65 22.69 -1.56
C ALA A 164 3.60 21.68 -0.91
N ASP A 165 3.65 21.63 0.42
CA ASP A 165 4.44 20.67 1.18
C ASP A 165 3.88 19.24 1.06
N VAL A 166 2.55 19.08 1.05
CA VAL A 166 1.88 17.79 0.77
C VAL A 166 2.25 17.29 -0.63
N LEU A 167 2.18 18.16 -1.64
CA LEU A 167 2.57 17.82 -3.02
C LEU A 167 4.05 17.43 -3.10
N ALA A 168 4.92 18.12 -2.38
CA ALA A 168 6.34 17.81 -2.34
C ALA A 168 6.61 16.44 -1.70
N ARG A 169 5.93 16.08 -0.60
CA ARG A 169 6.08 14.75 0.04
C ARG A 169 5.55 13.63 -0.85
N ARG A 170 4.42 13.84 -1.54
CA ARG A 170 3.90 12.88 -2.54
C ARG A 170 4.89 12.66 -3.68
N GLN A 171 5.49 13.73 -4.19
CA GLN A 171 6.49 13.65 -5.25
C GLN A 171 7.76 12.95 -4.78
N LEU A 172 8.24 13.26 -3.56
CA LEU A 172 9.39 12.58 -2.96
C LEU A 172 9.19 11.05 -2.91
N LEU A 173 8.03 10.59 -2.42
CA LEU A 173 7.73 9.16 -2.35
C LEU A 173 7.70 8.52 -3.75
N GLU A 174 7.04 9.17 -4.73
CA GLU A 174 7.01 8.69 -6.11
C GLU A 174 8.42 8.60 -6.71
N ASP A 175 9.23 9.64 -6.56
CA ASP A 175 10.58 9.72 -7.12
C ASP A 175 11.48 8.65 -6.52
N CYS A 176 11.43 8.41 -5.21
CA CYS A 176 12.22 7.36 -4.56
C CYS A 176 11.82 5.96 -5.07
N MET A 177 10.53 5.69 -5.23
CA MET A 177 10.04 4.42 -5.77
C MET A 177 10.42 4.23 -7.24
N MET A 178 10.35 5.28 -8.05
CA MET A 178 10.72 5.24 -9.47
C MET A 178 12.22 5.14 -9.70
N GLN A 179 13.03 5.76 -8.86
CA GLN A 179 14.50 5.68 -8.94
C GLN A 179 15.04 4.31 -8.54
N ALA A 180 14.35 3.61 -7.64
CA ALA A 180 14.74 2.29 -7.17
C ALA A 180 14.35 1.14 -8.13
N ALA A 181 13.46 1.40 -9.11
CA ALA A 181 12.89 0.40 -10.03
C ALA A 181 13.69 0.22 -11.32
#